data_AF-A0A524PGY1-F1
#
_entry.id   AF-A0A524PGY1-F1
#
_cell.length_a   1.000
_cell.length_b   1.000
_cell.length_c   1.000
_cell.angle_alpha   90.00
_cell.angle_beta   90.00
_cell.angle_gamma   90.00
#
_symmetry.space_group_name_H-M   'P 1'
#
loop_
_entity.id
_entity.type
_entity.pdbx_description
1 polymer ?
#
loop_
_entity_poly.entity_id
_entity_poly.type
_entity_poly.pdbx_seq_one_letter_code
_entity_poly.pdbx_strand_id
1 'polypeptide(L)' 'MFKKETFQNRREKLRKTVGSGIILLLGNDESPMNYYDNQFHFHQDSTFRYFMGLNFPYFAG' A
#
# COMPACT_ATOMS: atom_id res chain seq x y z
N MET A 1 14.19 -5.25 4.16
CA MET A 1 12.92 -5.44 3.43
C MET A 1 12.68 -6.93 3.23
N PHE A 2 11.43 -7.39 3.21
CA PHE A 2 11.12 -8.79 2.86
C PHE A 2 11.51 -9.07 1.40
N LYS A 3 11.70 -10.35 1.06
CA LYS A 3 11.93 -10.75 -0.33
C LYS A 3 10.65 -10.56 -1.16
N LYS A 4 10.79 -10.41 -2.48
CA LYS A 4 9.67 -10.22 -3.41
C LYS A 4 8.61 -11.30 -3.29
N GLU A 5 9.03 -12.54 -3.08
CA GLU A 5 8.19 -13.72 -2.97
C GLU A 5 7.24 -13.63 -1.77
N THR A 6 7.65 -12.95 -0.68
CA THR A 6 6.78 -12.72 0.48
C THR A 6 5.54 -11.92 0.11
N PHE A 7 5.69 -10.87 -0.68
CA PHE A 7 4.57 -10.02 -1.12
C PHE A 7 3.69 -10.74 -2.15
N GLN A 8 4.29 -11.51 -3.06
CA GLN A 8 3.56 -12.35 -4.01
C GLN A 8 2.67 -13.38 -3.29
N ASN A 9 3.23 -14.10 -2.31
CA ASN A 9 2.49 -15.12 -1.55
C ASN A 9 1.34 -14.50 -0.74
N ARG A 10 1.53 -13.30 -0.16
CA ARG A 10 0.47 -12.57 0.54
C ARG A 10 -0.69 -12.22 -0.39
N ARG A 11 -0.41 -11.69 -1.59
CA ARG A 11 -1.44 -11.38 -2.59
C ARG A 11 -2.13 -12.63 -3.13
N GLU A 12 -1.40 -13.73 -3.32
CA GLU A 12 -2.00 -14.99 -3.74
C GLU A 12 -2.99 -15.52 -2.70
N LYS A 13 -2.61 -15.50 -1.41
CA LYS A 13 -3.49 -15.89 -0.31
C LYS A 13 -4.74 -15.00 -0.27
N LEU A 14 -4.57 -13.68 -0.39
CA LEU A 14 -5.67 -12.73 -0.41
C LEU A 14 -6.65 -13.02 -1.56
N ARG A 15 -6.13 -13.22 -2.77
CA ARG A 15 -6.95 -13.57 -3.96
C ARG A 15 -7.76 -14.86 -3.72
N LYS A 16 -7.14 -15.90 -3.14
CA LYS A 16 -7.84 -17.15 -2.81
C LYS A 16 -8.96 -16.95 -1.79
N THR A 17 -8.75 -16.11 -0.77
CA THR A 17 -9.75 -15.82 0.26
C THR A 17 -10.94 -15.02 -0.29
N VAL A 18 -10.70 -14.04 -1.16
CA VAL A 18 -11.77 -13.21 -1.75
C VAL A 18 -12.53 -13.98 -2.83
N GLY A 19 -11.87 -14.87 -3.56
CA GLY A 19 -12.49 -15.74 -4.57
C GLY A 19 -12.62 -15.07 -5.94
N SER A 20 -13.46 -14.04 -6.07
CA SER A 20 -13.76 -13.40 -7.36
C SER A 20 -13.85 -11.88 -7.27
N GLY A 21 -13.57 -11.19 -8.38
CA GLY A 21 -13.62 -9.73 -8.50
C GLY A 21 -12.23 -9.09 -8.59
N ILE A 22 -12.20 -7.76 -8.45
CA ILE A 22 -10.97 -6.97 -8.44
C ILE A 22 -10.74 -6.47 -7.01
N ILE A 23 -9.52 -6.66 -6.51
CA ILE A 23 -9.09 -6.11 -5.23
C ILE A 23 -8.32 -4.83 -5.55
N LEU A 24 -8.75 -3.72 -4.95
CA LEU A 24 -8.09 -2.42 -5.07
C LEU A 24 -7.68 -1.96 -3.67
N LEU A 25 -6.38 -1.81 -3.45
CA LEU A 25 -5.79 -1.26 -2.23
C LEU A 25 -5.21 0.12 -2.55
N LEU A 26 -5.74 1.14 -1.88
CA LEU A 26 -5.27 2.51 -2.00
C LEU A 26 -4.10 2.72 -1.04
N GLY A 27 -3.02 3.31 -1.54
CA GLY A 27 -1.98 3.87 -0.69
C GLY A 27 -2.38 5.25 -0.16
N ASN A 28 -1.65 5.70 0.86
CA ASN A 28 -1.69 7.06 1.34
C ASN A 28 -0.97 8.00 0.37
N ASP A 29 -1.46 9.23 0.32
CA ASP A 29 -0.81 10.37 -0.29
C ASP A 29 -0.08 11.21 0.75
N GLU A 30 0.58 12.29 0.31
CA GLU A 30 1.14 13.26 1.23
C GLU A 30 0.03 14.09 1.88
N SER A 31 0.21 14.39 3.17
CA SER A 31 -0.75 15.17 3.94
C SER A 31 -0.10 16.47 4.40
N PRO A 32 -0.63 17.65 4.01
CA PRO A 32 -0.17 18.92 4.51
C PRO A 32 -0.54 19.08 5.99
N MET A 33 0.36 19.65 6.78
CA MET A 33 0.10 19.99 8.18
C MET A 33 -0.83 21.19 8.29
N ASN A 34 -0.46 22.30 7.65
CA ASN A 34 -1.15 23.59 7.76
C ASN A 34 -1.15 24.40 6.45
N TYR A 35 -0.29 24.07 5.48
CA TYR A 35 -0.30 24.59 4.11
C TYR A 35 0.32 23.55 3.15
N TYR A 36 0.05 23.67 1.85
CA TYR A 36 0.38 22.64 0.84
C TYR A 36 1.85 22.20 0.84
N ASP A 37 2.79 23.15 0.97
CA ASP A 37 4.22 22.85 0.93
C ASP A 37 4.81 22.40 2.29
N ASN A 38 4.02 22.35 3.37
CA ASN A 38 4.45 21.84 4.68
C ASN A 38 3.79 20.51 4.99
N GLN A 39 4.39 19.44 4.49
CA GLN A 39 3.86 18.09 4.61
C GLN A 39 4.37 17.39 5.87
N PHE A 40 3.54 16.52 6.44
CA PHE A 40 4.02 15.52 7.39
C PHE A 40 5.02 14.57 6.74
N HIS A 41 5.90 13.98 7.57
CA HIS A 41 6.71 12.86 7.10
C HIS A 41 5.82 11.74 6.58
N PHE A 42 6.10 11.30 5.35
CA PHE A 42 5.26 10.32 4.67
C PHE A 42 5.24 8.98 5.41
N HIS A 43 4.02 8.48 5.64
CA HIS A 43 3.78 7.15 6.17
C HIS A 43 2.72 6.45 5.33
N GLN A 44 3.15 5.41 4.62
CA GLN A 44 2.27 4.58 3.82
C GLN A 44 1.30 3.77 4.70
N ASP A 45 0.10 3.50 4.18
CA ASP A 45 -0.86 2.61 4.78
C ASP A 45 -0.24 1.23 5.06
N SER A 46 -0.55 0.69 6.23
CA SER A 46 0.03 -0.58 6.68
C SER A 46 -0.48 -1.75 5.87
N THR A 47 -1.73 -1.71 5.40
CA THR A 47 -2.31 -2.76 4.54
C THR A 47 -1.64 -2.75 3.17
N PHE A 48 -1.51 -1.58 2.55
CA PHE A 48 -0.82 -1.40 1.28
C PHE A 48 0.64 -1.86 1.37
N ARG A 49 1.38 -1.42 2.40
CA ARG A 49 2.78 -1.83 2.61
C ARG A 49 2.88 -3.34 2.89
N TYR A 50 1.92 -3.95 3.58
CA TYR A 50 1.90 -5.38 3.84
C TYR A 50 1.81 -6.21 2.55
N PHE A 51 0.98 -5.79 1.58
CA PHE A 51 0.77 -6.52 0.33
C PHE A 51 1.73 -6.12 -0.80
N MET A 52 2.21 -4.88 -0.83
CA MET A 52 3.03 -4.35 -1.91
C MET A 52 4.51 -4.19 -1.54
N GLY A 53 4.81 -3.91 -0.28
CA GLY A 53 6.17 -3.61 0.17
C GLY A 53 6.69 -2.26 -0.31
N LEU A 54 5.85 -1.40 -0.87
CA LEU A 54 6.23 -0.09 -1.39
C LEU A 54 5.96 0.99 -0.33
N ASN A 55 6.77 2.06 -0.36
CA ASN A 55 6.65 3.20 0.55
C ASN A 55 6.79 4.53 -0.19
N PHE A 56 5.95 4.71 -1.22
CA PHE A 56 5.86 5.95 -1.98
C PHE A 56 4.39 6.43 -1.97
N PRO A 57 4.14 7.75 -1.98
CA PRO A 57 2.79 8.30 -2.09
C PRO A 57 2.21 8.08 -3.49
N TYR A 58 0.90 8.33 -3.65
CA TYR A 58 0.21 8.35 -4.95
C TYR A 58 0.15 7.00 -5.69
N PHE A 59 0.20 5.88 -4.95
CA PHE A 59 0.09 4.52 -5.51
C PHE A 59 -1.24 3.85 -5.15
N ALA A 60 -1.74 3.04 -6.08
CA ALA A 60 -2.84 2.11 -5.87
C ALA A 60 -2.52 0.77 -6.55
N GLY A 61 -2.99 -0.34 -6.01
CA GLY A 61 -2.74 -1.67 -6.60
C GLY A 61 -3.47 -2.83 -5.95
#